data_AF-A0A537TGC2-F1
#
_entry.id   AF-A0A537TGC2-F1
#
_cell.length_a   1.000
_cell.length_b   1.000
_cell.length_c   1.000
_cell.angle_alpha   90.00
_cell.angle_beta   90.00
_cell.angle_gamma   90.00
#
_symmetry.space_group_name_H-M   'P 1'
#
loop_
_entity.id
_entity.type
_entity.pdbx_description
1 polymer ?
#
loop_
_entity_poly.entity_id
_entity_poly.type
_entity_poly.pdbx_seq_one_letter_code
_entity_poly.pdbx_strand_id
1 'polypeptide(L)'
;MTASASWSSRRASPTTRRPTSFPTHGGRSEGLHQPVHDRLMQAYWSEARDIGDEATLLDLVAEVGLDRDNVRAALADRRYAERVDASTREANELGVHAIPAFVLGRRLVVLGAQPHEVFQQAFTQLEEENQWQPSSS
;
A
#
# COMPACT_ATOMS: atom_id res chain seq x y z
N MET A 1 27.80 -28.55 -24.44
CA MET A 1 27.55 -27.09 -24.60
C MET A 1 26.65 -26.65 -23.46
N THR A 2 27.24 -26.17 -22.36
CA THR A 2 26.50 -25.68 -21.19
C THR A 2 26.40 -24.16 -21.30
N ALA A 3 25.20 -23.64 -21.54
CA ALA A 3 24.96 -22.21 -21.60
C ALA A 3 24.95 -21.65 -20.17
N SER A 4 26.01 -20.92 -19.81
CA SER A 4 26.06 -20.08 -18.62
C SER A 4 25.30 -18.79 -18.93
N ALA A 5 24.16 -18.59 -18.28
CA ALA A 5 23.42 -17.33 -18.37
C ALA A 5 23.94 -16.38 -17.28
N SER A 6 24.79 -15.44 -17.66
CA SER A 6 25.20 -14.33 -16.80
C SER A 6 24.05 -13.33 -16.66
N TRP A 7 23.50 -13.22 -15.44
CA TRP A 7 22.56 -12.17 -15.09
C TRP A 7 23.32 -10.97 -14.52
N SER A 8 23.54 -9.93 -15.32
CA SER A 8 23.93 -8.61 -14.80
C SER A 8 23.39 -7.47 -15.65
N SER A 9 22.36 -6.81 -15.14
CA SER A 9 22.14 -5.37 -15.20
C SER A 9 20.89 -5.08 -14.37
N ARG A 10 20.96 -4.04 -13.53
CA ARG A 10 19.89 -3.58 -12.65
C ARG A 10 18.60 -3.38 -13.44
N ARG A 11 17.72 -4.39 -13.46
CA ARG A 11 16.30 -4.18 -13.70
C ARG A 11 15.79 -3.47 -12.46
N ALA A 12 15.31 -2.23 -12.60
CA ALA A 12 14.46 -1.66 -11.58
C ALA A 12 13.34 -2.68 -11.36
N SER A 13 13.29 -3.28 -10.19
CA SER A 13 12.23 -4.23 -9.88
C SER A 13 10.91 -3.44 -9.96
N PRO A 14 9.90 -3.91 -10.69
CA PRO A 14 8.61 -3.24 -10.74
C PRO A 14 8.10 -3.16 -9.30
N THR A 15 8.12 -1.97 -8.73
CA THR A 15 7.89 -1.73 -7.30
C THR A 15 6.65 -0.88 -7.14
N THR A 16 5.74 -1.32 -6.28
CA THR A 16 4.54 -0.57 -5.91
C THR A 16 4.87 0.64 -5.03
N ARG A 17 6.11 0.80 -4.57
CA ARG A 17 6.49 1.82 -3.59
C ARG A 17 6.25 3.26 -4.05
N ARG A 18 6.41 3.55 -5.35
CA ARG A 18 6.15 4.86 -5.94
C ARG A 18 4.65 5.18 -6.04
N PRO A 19 3.80 4.28 -6.60
CA PRO A 19 2.38 4.54 -6.70
C PRO A 19 1.62 4.62 -5.36
N THR A 20 2.09 3.99 -4.27
CA THR A 20 1.40 4.07 -2.95
C THR A 20 1.40 5.47 -2.33
N SER A 21 2.18 6.41 -2.88
CA SER A 21 2.45 7.72 -2.27
C SER A 21 1.49 8.85 -2.70
N PHE A 22 0.57 8.63 -3.65
CA PHE A 22 -0.26 9.71 -4.18
C PHE A 22 -1.27 10.31 -3.18
N PRO A 23 -1.44 11.66 -3.14
CA PRO A 23 -2.52 12.30 -2.41
C PRO A 23 -3.88 12.03 -3.09
N THR A 24 -4.76 11.33 -2.37
CA THR A 24 -6.22 11.42 -2.55
C THR A 24 -6.83 12.62 -1.83
N HIS A 25 -6.01 13.49 -1.25
CA HIS A 25 -6.45 14.61 -0.44
C HIS A 25 -6.12 15.91 -1.15
N GLY A 26 -7.09 16.42 -1.90
CA GLY A 26 -7.04 17.69 -2.61
C GLY A 26 -8.15 17.83 -3.64
N GLY A 27 -9.40 18.03 -3.18
CA GLY A 27 -10.55 18.67 -3.85
C GLY A 27 -11.06 18.15 -5.21
N ARG A 28 -10.20 17.66 -6.12
CA ARG A 28 -10.53 17.00 -7.39
C ARG A 28 -10.19 15.51 -7.40
N SER A 29 -9.39 15.02 -6.46
CA SER A 29 -8.99 13.61 -6.35
C SER A 29 -9.82 12.80 -5.33
N GLU A 30 -10.81 13.43 -4.69
CA GLU A 30 -11.78 12.74 -3.84
C GLU A 30 -12.59 11.75 -4.70
N GLY A 31 -12.45 10.45 -4.42
CA GLY A 31 -13.13 9.38 -5.15
C GLY A 31 -12.31 8.68 -6.24
N LEU A 32 -11.13 9.20 -6.62
CA LEU A 32 -10.26 8.57 -7.62
C LEU A 32 -9.29 7.53 -7.06
N HIS A 33 -9.27 7.33 -5.73
CA HIS A 33 -8.44 6.29 -5.10
C HIS A 33 -8.68 4.91 -5.71
N GLN A 34 -9.95 4.48 -5.71
CA GLN A 34 -10.33 3.14 -6.14
C GLN A 34 -10.07 2.94 -7.65
N PRO A 35 -10.48 3.84 -8.55
CA PRO A 35 -10.14 3.74 -9.97
C PRO A 35 -8.64 3.68 -10.25
N VAL A 36 -7.84 4.52 -9.60
CA VAL A 36 -6.37 4.53 -9.76
C VAL A 36 -5.77 3.23 -9.26
N HIS A 37 -6.16 2.79 -8.06
CA HIS A 37 -5.69 1.54 -7.48
C HIS A 37 -5.98 0.36 -8.41
N ASP A 38 -7.23 0.22 -8.86
CA ASP A 38 -7.64 -0.91 -9.68
C ASP A 38 -6.93 -0.90 -11.05
N ARG A 39 -6.77 0.28 -11.65
CA ARG A 39 -6.03 0.43 -12.90
C ARG A 39 -4.56 0.02 -12.76
N LEU A 40 -3.91 0.41 -11.68
CA LEU A 40 -2.50 0.06 -11.41
C LEU A 40 -2.35 -1.43 -11.11
N MET A 41 -3.27 -2.03 -10.34
CA MET A 41 -3.27 -3.47 -10.07
C MET A 41 -3.51 -4.28 -11.33
N GLN A 42 -4.42 -3.85 -12.20
CA GLN A 42 -4.62 -4.46 -13.52
C GLN A 42 -3.35 -4.35 -14.38
N ALA A 43 -2.73 -3.17 -14.44
CA ALA A 43 -1.49 -2.96 -15.19
C ALA A 43 -0.37 -3.90 -14.72
N TYR A 44 -0.24 -4.07 -13.40
CA TYR A 44 0.79 -4.89 -12.79
C TYR A 44 0.53 -6.39 -12.93
N TRP A 45 -0.66 -6.86 -12.53
CA TRP A 45 -0.97 -8.29 -12.46
C TRP A 45 -1.43 -8.89 -13.78
N SER A 46 -2.15 -8.14 -14.61
CA SER A 46 -2.74 -8.64 -15.85
C SER A 46 -1.97 -8.23 -17.10
N GLU A 47 -1.39 -7.03 -17.12
CA GLU A 47 -0.70 -6.48 -18.29
C GLU A 47 0.83 -6.58 -18.19
N ALA A 48 1.38 -7.00 -17.04
CA ALA A 48 2.81 -7.07 -16.76
C ALA A 48 3.59 -5.76 -17.05
N ARG A 49 2.94 -4.61 -16.86
CA ARG A 49 3.53 -3.28 -17.04
C ARG A 49 4.36 -2.89 -15.82
N ASP A 50 5.46 -2.17 -16.04
CA ASP A 50 6.27 -1.61 -14.95
C ASP A 50 5.63 -0.34 -14.38
N ILE A 51 4.81 -0.50 -13.34
CA ILE A 51 4.19 0.61 -12.63
C ILE A 51 5.17 1.45 -11.78
N GLY A 52 6.44 1.03 -11.68
CA GLY A 52 7.51 1.79 -11.03
C GLY A 52 8.18 2.82 -11.96
N ASP A 53 8.02 2.65 -13.27
CA ASP A 53 8.42 3.61 -14.29
C ASP A 53 7.47 4.83 -14.29
N GLU A 54 8.05 6.03 -14.30
CA GLU A 54 7.29 7.27 -14.19
C GLU A 54 6.42 7.51 -15.41
N ALA A 55 6.93 7.24 -16.63
CA ALA A 55 6.15 7.43 -17.85
C ALA A 55 4.93 6.52 -17.87
N THR A 56 5.13 5.24 -17.56
CA THR A 56 4.07 4.23 -17.43
C THR A 56 3.03 4.65 -16.38
N LEU A 57 3.48 5.10 -15.21
CA LEU A 57 2.58 5.55 -14.14
C LEU A 57 1.73 6.76 -14.56
N LEU A 58 2.34 7.75 -15.23
CA LEU A 58 1.65 8.93 -15.74
C LEU A 58 0.67 8.62 -16.86
N ASP A 59 0.93 7.60 -17.68
CA ASP A 59 -0.03 7.11 -18.67
C ASP A 59 -1.25 6.49 -17.96
N LEU A 60 -1.01 5.57 -17.02
CA LEU A 60 -2.04 4.83 -16.30
C LEU A 60 -2.99 5.73 -15.49
N VAL A 61 -2.45 6.73 -14.81
CA VAL A 61 -3.26 7.68 -14.04
C VAL A 61 -4.05 8.65 -14.93
N ALA A 62 -3.56 8.95 -16.13
CA ALA A 62 -4.30 9.77 -17.10
C ALA A 62 -5.52 9.04 -17.67
N GLU A 63 -5.42 7.71 -17.86
CA GLU A 63 -6.55 6.88 -18.30
C GLU A 63 -7.75 6.93 -17.33
N VAL A 64 -7.50 7.18 -16.04
CA VAL A 64 -8.54 7.31 -14.99
C VAL A 64 -8.91 8.77 -14.70
N GLY A 65 -8.45 9.72 -15.52
CA GLY A 65 -8.85 11.12 -15.46
C GLY A 65 -8.00 12.02 -14.56
N LEU A 66 -6.84 11.54 -14.08
CA LEU A 66 -5.88 12.40 -13.37
C LEU A 66 -5.03 13.20 -14.36
N ASP A 67 -4.77 14.46 -14.01
CA ASP A 67 -3.89 15.31 -14.78
C ASP A 67 -2.41 14.91 -14.60
N ARG A 68 -1.72 14.64 -15.70
CA ARG A 68 -0.34 14.14 -15.69
C ARG A 68 0.64 15.09 -15.02
N ASP A 69 0.47 16.40 -15.23
CA ASP A 69 1.43 17.39 -14.73
C ASP A 69 1.28 17.56 -13.21
N ASN A 70 0.05 17.52 -12.71
CA ASN A 70 -0.25 17.48 -11.27
C ASN A 70 0.33 16.22 -10.61
N VAL A 71 0.16 15.06 -11.25
CA VAL A 71 0.69 13.78 -10.75
C VAL A 71 2.22 13.78 -10.78
N ARG A 72 2.84 14.32 -11.84
CA ARG A 72 4.30 14.47 -11.92
C ARG A 72 4.84 15.41 -10.83
N ALA A 73 4.17 16.53 -10.60
CA ALA A 73 4.54 17.45 -9.52
C ALA A 73 4.43 16.78 -8.15
N ALA A 74 3.39 15.95 -7.94
CA ALA A 74 3.27 15.16 -6.72
C ALA A 74 4.37 14.10 -6.58
N LEU A 75 4.77 13.42 -7.66
CA LEU A 75 5.88 12.45 -7.62
C LEU A 75 7.23 13.11 -7.28
N ALA A 76 7.44 14.35 -7.73
CA ALA A 76 8.62 15.14 -7.38
C ALA A 76 8.60 15.65 -5.93
N ASP A 77 7.42 15.69 -5.30
CA ASP A 77 7.24 16.16 -3.94
C ASP A 77 7.56 15.06 -2.93
N ARG A 78 8.68 15.25 -2.23
CA ARG A 78 9.19 14.32 -1.23
C ARG A 78 8.24 14.07 -0.06
N ARG A 79 7.28 14.96 0.22
CA ARG A 79 6.32 14.79 1.32
C ARG A 79 5.57 13.46 1.23
N TYR A 80 5.30 12.99 0.01
CA TYR A 80 4.61 11.73 -0.23
C TYR A 80 5.47 10.52 0.03
N ALA A 81 6.73 10.56 -0.43
CA ALA A 81 7.71 9.53 -0.11
C ALA A 81 7.95 9.44 1.41
N GLU A 82 8.05 10.59 2.09
CA GLU A 82 8.22 10.65 3.54
C GLU A 82 7.02 10.08 4.31
N ARG A 83 5.80 10.28 3.82
CA ARG A 83 4.59 9.67 4.39
C ARG A 83 4.58 8.15 4.22
N VAL A 84 4.94 7.63 3.04
CA VAL A 84 5.06 6.18 2.82
C VAL A 84 6.14 5.59 3.72
N ASP A 85 7.28 6.27 3.86
CA ASP A 85 8.36 5.82 4.74
C ASP A 85 7.96 5.86 6.21
N ALA A 86 7.21 6.89 6.64
CA ALA A 86 6.67 6.96 7.99
C ALA A 86 5.68 5.83 8.27
N SER A 87 4.74 5.59 7.36
CA SER A 87 3.78 4.49 7.48
C SER A 87 4.47 3.12 7.49
N THR A 88 5.52 2.94 6.68
CA THR A 88 6.32 1.71 6.68
C THR A 88 7.05 1.51 8.01
N ARG A 89 7.61 2.58 8.60
CA ARG A 89 8.24 2.51 9.93
C ARG A 89 7.23 2.14 11.01
N GLU A 90 6.08 2.81 11.03
CA GLU A 90 5.00 2.52 11.98
C GLU A 90 4.52 1.06 11.86
N ALA A 91 4.33 0.55 10.65
CA ALA A 91 3.96 -0.85 10.42
C ALA A 91 5.01 -1.81 11.00
N ASN A 92 6.30 -1.54 10.80
CA ASN A 92 7.37 -2.36 11.38
C ASN A 92 7.40 -2.29 12.90
N GLU A 93 7.21 -1.11 13.49
CA GLU A 93 7.13 -0.92 14.95
C GLU A 93 5.95 -1.69 15.57
N LEU A 94 4.86 -1.84 14.82
CA LEU A 94 3.69 -2.65 15.20
C LEU A 94 3.88 -4.15 14.96
N GLY A 95 5.02 -4.61 14.44
CA GLY A 95 5.27 -6.03 14.16
C GLY A 95 4.68 -6.53 12.84
N VAL A 96 4.38 -5.64 11.89
CA VAL A 96 3.93 -6.03 10.55
C VAL A 96 5.14 -6.40 9.69
N HIS A 97 5.27 -7.69 9.36
CA HIS A 97 6.38 -8.22 8.54
C HIS A 97 5.93 -8.86 7.23
N ALA A 98 4.62 -9.01 7.04
CA ALA A 98 4.01 -9.64 5.88
C ALA A 98 2.71 -8.90 5.53
N ILE A 99 2.30 -8.99 4.26
CA ILE A 99 1.05 -8.40 3.76
C ILE A 99 0.12 -9.49 3.19
N PRO A 100 -1.21 -9.31 3.21
CA PRO A 100 -1.92 -8.22 3.90
C PRO A 100 -1.80 -8.34 5.43
N ALA A 101 -1.92 -7.22 6.13
CA ALA A 101 -1.89 -7.17 7.59
C ALA A 101 -2.95 -6.21 8.11
N PHE A 102 -3.54 -6.56 9.25
CA PHE A 102 -4.58 -5.79 9.90
C PHE A 102 -4.16 -5.51 11.34
N VAL A 103 -4.13 -4.24 11.72
CA VAL A 103 -3.86 -3.81 13.09
C VAL A 103 -5.20 -3.46 13.74
N LEU A 104 -5.60 -4.23 14.73
CA LEU A 104 -6.88 -4.09 15.43
C LEU A 104 -6.62 -3.47 16.82
N GLY A 105 -7.29 -2.35 17.10
CA GLY A 105 -7.18 -1.64 18.38
C GLY A 105 -5.77 -1.16 18.75
N ARG A 106 -4.84 -1.08 17.77
CA ARG A 106 -3.39 -0.83 18.00
C ARG A 106 -2.71 -1.85 18.94
N ARG A 107 -3.33 -3.02 19.14
CA ARG A 107 -2.89 -4.03 20.12
C ARG A 107 -2.71 -5.39 19.49
N LEU A 108 -3.61 -5.79 18.59
CA LEU A 108 -3.54 -7.06 17.89
C LEU A 108 -3.15 -6.86 16.43
N VAL A 109 -2.24 -7.69 15.92
CA VAL A 109 -1.88 -7.72 14.51
C VAL A 109 -2.24 -9.08 13.91
N VAL A 110 -3.12 -9.06 12.90
CA VAL A 110 -3.50 -10.23 12.11
C VAL A 110 -2.71 -10.19 10.80
N LEU A 111 -1.83 -11.16 10.59
CA LEU A 111 -0.98 -11.26 9.40
C LEU A 111 -1.55 -12.27 8.40
N GLY A 112 -1.56 -11.89 7.13
CA GLY A 112 -2.02 -12.70 6.01
C GLY A 112 -3.52 -12.54 5.71
N ALA A 113 -3.93 -13.10 4.57
CA ALA A 113 -5.32 -13.22 4.19
C ALA A 113 -5.98 -14.35 5.01
N GLN A 114 -6.27 -14.05 6.27
CA GLN A 114 -6.85 -15.00 7.21
C GLN A 114 -8.35 -15.21 6.95
N PRO A 115 -8.90 -16.38 7.33
CA PRO A 115 -10.32 -16.63 7.20
C PRO A 115 -11.13 -15.82 8.23
N HIS A 116 -12.43 -15.67 7.97
CA HIS A 116 -13.31 -14.80 8.75
C HIS A 116 -13.34 -15.15 10.25
N GLU A 117 -13.22 -16.44 10.59
CA GLU A 117 -13.25 -16.95 11.96
C GLU A 117 -12.07 -16.39 12.79
N VAL A 118 -10.90 -16.18 12.17
CA VAL A 118 -9.73 -15.59 12.84
C VAL A 118 -10.01 -14.13 13.20
N PHE A 119 -10.72 -13.39 12.35
CA PHE A 119 -11.13 -12.03 12.66
C PHE A 119 -12.17 -11.98 13.79
N GLN A 120 -13.14 -12.90 13.80
CA GLN A 120 -14.10 -12.98 14.89
C GLN A 120 -13.42 -13.21 16.25
N GLN A 121 -12.49 -14.16 16.32
CA GLN A 121 -11.71 -14.43 17.53
C GLN A 121 -10.90 -13.20 17.96
N ALA A 122 -10.25 -12.54 16.99
CA ALA A 122 -9.49 -11.32 17.24
C ALA A 122 -10.35 -10.18 17.83
N PHE A 123 -11.58 -10.00 17.34
CA PHE A 123 -12.50 -9.01 17.88
C PHE A 123 -12.99 -9.39 19.27
N THR A 124 -13.37 -10.65 19.51
CA THR A 124 -13.76 -11.14 20.85
C THR A 124 -12.65 -10.90 21.88
N GLN A 125 -11.41 -11.22 21.53
CA GLN A 125 -10.27 -11.00 22.41
C GLN A 125 -10.08 -9.52 22.77
N LEU A 126 -10.24 -8.61 21.79
CA LEU A 126 -10.15 -7.17 22.03
C LEU A 126 -11.26 -6.65 22.94
N GLU A 127 -12.47 -7.22 22.84
CA GLU A 127 -13.60 -6.87 23.70
C GLU A 127 -13.36 -7.32 25.14
N GLU A 128 -12.88 -8.54 25.35
CA GLU A 128 -12.56 -9.09 26.68
C GLU A 128 -11.44 -8.30 27.37
N GLU A 129 -10.38 -7.95 26.63
CA GLU A 129 -9.26 -7.15 27.14
C GLU A 129 -9.66 -5.70 27.48
N ASN A 130 -10.75 -5.18 26.90
CA ASN A 130 -11.27 -3.84 27.21
C ASN A 130 -12.24 -3.80 28.40
N GLN A 131 -12.65 -4.95 28.96
CA GLN A 131 -13.66 -5.05 30.03
C GLN A 131 -13.11 -5.13 31.47
N TRP A 132 -12.02 -4.42 31.80
CA TRP A 132 -11.46 -4.39 33.16
C TRP A 132 -10.89 -2.98 33.51
N GLN A 133 -11.34 -2.17 34.48
CA GLN A 133 -12.25 -2.34 35.64
C GLN A 133 -13.21 -1.14 35.82
N PRO A 134 -14.40 -1.33 36.42
CA PRO A 134 -15.18 -0.25 37.01
C PRO A 134 -14.41 0.33 38.21
N SER A 135 -14.15 1.64 38.19
CA SER A 135 -13.66 2.36 39.36
C SER A 135 -14.78 2.43 40.39
N SER A 136 -14.68 1.60 41.42
CA SER A 136 -15.48 1.73 42.64
C SER A 136 -15.03 2.99 43.38
N SER A 137 -15.88 4.02 43.43
CA SER A 137 -15.80 5.13 44.39
C SER A 137 -17.18 5.42 44.93
#